data_AF-A0A1X1A8M0-F1
#
_entry.id   AF-A0A1X1A8M0-F1
#
_cell.length_a   1.000
_cell.length_b   1.000
_cell.length_c   1.000
_cell.angle_alpha   90.00
_cell.angle_beta   90.00
_cell.angle_gamma   90.00
#
_symmetry.space_group_name_H-M   'P 1'
#
loop_
_entity.id
_entity.type
_entity.pdbx_description
1 polymer ?
#
loop_
_entity_poly.entity_id
_entity_poly.type
_entity_poly.pdbx_seq_one_letter_code
_entity_poly.pdbx_strand_id
1 'polypeptide(L)' 'MTNEEVLRTLAHLVGTPYAPALKDTIRTLTGRPRVVGPNEMSTREYDVERIQIRAGADLLIQGFDFN' A
#
# COMPACT_ATOMS: atom_id res chain seq x y z
N MET A 1 7.24 -12.42 -0.67
CA MET A 1 7.36 -11.42 -1.76
C MET A 1 8.27 -10.30 -1.29
N THR A 2 9.27 -9.94 -2.09
CA THR A 2 10.20 -8.84 -1.79
C THR A 2 9.52 -7.49 -2.01
N ASN A 3 10.05 -6.41 -1.40
CA ASN A 3 9.50 -5.07 -1.58
C ASN A 3 9.46 -4.65 -3.06
N GLU A 4 10.48 -5.05 -3.84
CA GLU A 4 10.56 -4.75 -5.27
C GLU A 4 9.49 -5.47 -6.08
N GLU A 5 9.23 -6.74 -5.78
CA GLU A 5 8.16 -7.51 -6.42
C GLU A 5 6.80 -6.89 -6.12
N VAL A 6 6.56 -6.50 -4.86
CA VAL A 6 5.33 -5.81 -4.46
C VAL A 6 5.16 -4.50 -5.23
N LEU A 7 6.21 -3.68 -5.33
CA LEU A 7 6.15 -2.43 -6.09
C LEU A 7 5.81 -2.66 -7.57
N ARG A 8 6.41 -3.67 -8.21
CA ARG A 8 6.09 -4.02 -9.60
C ARG A 8 4.65 -4.48 -9.75
N THR A 9 4.18 -5.32 -8.84
CA THR A 9 2.79 -5.79 -8.85
C THR A 9 1.82 -4.65 -8.63
N LEU A 10 2.11 -3.69 -7.76
CA LEU A 10 1.21 -2.59 -7.44
C LEU A 10 1.38 -1.35 -8.35
N ALA A 11 2.38 -1.33 -9.24
CA ALA A 11 2.67 -0.19 -10.11
C ALA A 11 1.48 0.25 -10.96
N HIS A 12 0.63 -0.69 -11.39
CA HIS A 12 -0.58 -0.41 -12.16
C HIS A 12 -1.67 0.36 -11.37
N LEU A 13 -1.58 0.41 -10.04
CA LEU A 13 -2.49 1.16 -9.19
C LEU A 13 -2.06 2.62 -9.02
N VAL A 14 -0.82 2.96 -9.34
CA VAL A 14 -0.33 4.35 -9.26
C VAL A 14 -1.08 5.20 -10.29
N GLY A 15 -1.62 6.33 -9.84
CA GLY A 15 -2.50 7.20 -10.62
C GLY A 15 -3.99 6.83 -10.58
N THR A 16 -4.36 5.74 -9.89
CA THR A 16 -5.77 5.37 -9.68
C THR A 16 -6.29 5.92 -8.35
N PRO A 17 -7.60 6.21 -8.22
CA PRO A 17 -8.18 6.66 -6.96
C PRO A 17 -8.12 5.55 -5.90
N TYR A 18 -7.65 5.90 -4.72
CA TYR A 18 -7.62 5.01 -3.56
C TYR A 18 -9.06 4.70 -3.10
N ALA A 19 -9.33 3.40 -2.96
CA ALA A 19 -10.54 2.90 -2.33
C ALA A 19 -10.16 2.01 -1.13
N PRO A 20 -10.92 2.04 -0.01
CA PRO A 20 -10.64 1.18 1.14
C PRO A 20 -10.62 -0.32 0.82
N ALA A 21 -11.44 -0.76 -0.14
CA ALA A 21 -11.49 -2.14 -0.62
C ALA A 21 -10.18 -2.61 -1.29
N LEU A 22 -9.38 -1.67 -1.80
CA LEU A 22 -8.11 -1.96 -2.45
C LEU A 22 -7.12 -2.61 -1.48
N LYS A 23 -7.25 -2.35 -0.17
CA LYS A 23 -6.40 -2.97 0.85
C LYS A 23 -6.51 -4.48 0.86
N ASP A 24 -7.72 -5.02 0.74
CA ASP A 24 -7.92 -6.47 0.71
C ASP A 24 -7.39 -7.07 -0.60
N THR A 25 -7.56 -6.37 -1.72
CA THR A 25 -6.93 -6.75 -2.99
C THR A 25 -5.40 -6.78 -2.88
N ILE A 26 -4.79 -5.75 -2.29
CA ILE A 26 -3.33 -5.67 -2.09
C ILE A 26 -2.87 -6.81 -1.16
N ARG A 27 -3.60 -7.11 -0.08
CA ARG A 27 -3.32 -8.24 0.80
C ARG A 27 -3.32 -9.57 0.04
N THR A 28 -4.33 -9.80 -0.80
CA THR A 28 -4.44 -11.02 -1.61
C THR A 28 -3.32 -11.10 -2.67
N LEU A 29 -3.01 -9.99 -3.33
CA LEU A 29 -1.98 -9.96 -4.39
C LEU A 29 -0.56 -10.13 -3.85
N THR A 30 -0.26 -9.51 -2.70
CA THR A 30 1.09 -9.45 -2.14
C THR A 30 1.35 -10.51 -1.07
N GLY A 31 0.28 -11.11 -0.53
CA GLY A 31 0.33 -12.00 0.63
C GLY A 31 0.65 -11.29 1.95
N ARG A 32 0.75 -9.96 1.96
CA ARG A 32 1.11 -9.20 3.17
C ARG A 32 -0.13 -8.88 4.01
N PRO A 33 -0.17 -9.23 5.30
CA PRO A 33 -1.36 -9.04 6.13
C PRO A 33 -1.60 -7.56 6.48
N ARG A 34 -0.54 -6.75 6.55
CA ARG A 34 -0.59 -5.40 7.09
C ARG A 34 -0.48 -4.34 5.98
N VAL A 35 -1.64 -3.92 5.47
CA VAL A 35 -1.75 -2.83 4.50
C VAL A 35 -2.43 -1.63 5.16
N VAL A 36 -1.75 -0.49 5.16
CA VAL A 36 -2.19 0.76 5.78
C VAL A 36 -2.60 1.75 4.68
N GLY A 37 -3.80 2.31 4.83
CA GLY A 37 -4.29 3.33 3.92
C GLY A 37 -3.58 4.68 4.05
N PRO A 38 -3.69 5.58 3.05
CA PRO A 38 -2.98 6.87 3.01
C PRO A 38 -3.36 7.86 4.13
N ASN A 39 -4.49 7.66 4.81
CA ASN A 39 -4.96 8.49 5.92
C ASN A 39 -5.14 7.69 7.21
N GLU A 40 -4.62 6.46 7.29
CA GLU A 40 -4.72 5.64 8.49
C GLU A 40 -3.55 5.93 9.44
N MET A 41 -3.88 6.13 10.72
CA MET A 41 -2.85 6.17 11.77
C MET A 41 -2.22 4.79 11.91
N SER A 42 -0.91 4.70 11.74
CA SER A 42 -0.11 3.52 12.05
C SER A 42 0.89 3.80 13.18
N THR A 43 1.24 2.75 13.94
CA THR A 43 2.34 2.82 14.90
C THR A 43 3.67 3.03 14.17
N ARG A 44 4.62 3.72 14.81
CA ARG A 44 5.97 3.96 14.25
C ARG A 44 6.91 2.74 14.38
N GLU A 45 6.40 1.62 14.86
CA GLU A 45 7.17 0.39 14.99
C GLU A 45 7.55 -0.12 13.59
N TYR A 46 8.80 -0.54 13.42
CA TYR A 46 9.30 -1.13 12.18
C TYR A 46 8.58 -2.45 11.91
N ASP A 47 8.02 -2.62 10.71
CA ASP A 47 7.30 -3.83 10.31
C ASP A 47 7.61 -4.16 8.86
N VAL A 48 8.46 -5.17 8.66
CA VAL A 48 8.92 -5.61 7.32
C VAL A 48 7.79 -6.08 6.41
N GLU A 49 6.63 -6.45 6.97
CA GLU A 49 5.47 -6.90 6.23
C GLU A 49 4.45 -5.79 6.00
N ARG A 50 4.71 -4.57 6.48
CA ARG A 50 3.80 -3.44 6.30
C ARG A 50 3.96 -2.82 4.93
N ILE A 51 2.82 -2.58 4.28
CA ILE A 51 2.70 -1.76 3.08
C ILE A 51 1.92 -0.51 3.46
N GLN A 52 2.53 0.66 3.31
CA GLN A 52 1.85 1.93 3.48
C GLN A 52 1.52 2.51 2.11
N ILE A 53 0.23 2.69 1.84
CA ILE A 53 -0.24 3.29 0.60
C ILE A 53 -0.05 4.80 0.71
N ARG A 54 0.63 5.42 -0.25
CA ARG A 54 0.71 6.87 -0.38
C ARG A 54 -0.31 7.34 -1.40
N ALA A 55 -1.16 8.27 -1.00
CA ALA A 55 -2.08 8.95 -1.89
C ALA A 55 -1.96 10.47 -1.70
N GLY A 56 -2.24 11.21 -2.78
CA GLY A 56 -2.29 12.66 -2.76
C GLY A 56 -3.56 13.21 -2.09
N ALA A 57 -3.68 14.53 -2.06
CA ALA A 57 -4.86 15.23 -1.54
C ALA A 57 -6.13 14.95 -2.39
N ASP A 58 -5.95 14.53 -3.64
CA ASP A 58 -6.97 14.07 -4.57
C ASP A 58 -7.35 12.58 -4.37
N LEU A 59 -6.80 11.94 -3.34
CA LEU A 59 -6.91 10.50 -3.09
C LEU A 59 -6.35 9.62 -4.22
N LEU A 60 -5.59 10.17 -5.17
CA LEU A 60 -4.91 9.36 -6.18
C LEU A 60 -3.67 8.71 -5.56
N ILE A 61 -3.50 7.41 -5.80
CA ILE A 61 -2.34 6.66 -5.33
C ILE A 61 -1.10 7.21 -6.02
N GLN A 62 -0.15 7.68 -5.22
CA GLN A 62 1.14 8.18 -5.70
C GLN A 62 2.23 7.12 -5.58
N GLY A 63 2.07 6.15 -4.69
CA GLY A 63 3.03 5.06 -4.51
C GLY A 63 2.82 4.25 -3.23
N PHE A 64 3.83 3.48 -2.85
CA PHE A 64 3.82 2.60 -1.69
C PHE A 64 5.16 2.70 -0.94
N ASP A 65 5.09 2.69 0.39
CA ASP A 65 6.25 2.68 1.30
C ASP A 65 6.29 1.40 2.14
N PHE A 66 7.49 0.99 2.51
CA PHE A 66 7.77 -0.19 3.34
C PHE A 66 8.73 0.24 4.45
N ASN A 67 8.17 0.60 5.60
CA ASN A 67 8.89 0.99 6.82
C ASN A 67 8.57 0.01 7.93
#